data_AF-X1RW96-F1
#
_entry.id   AF-X1RW96-F1
#
_cell.length_a   1.000
_cell.length_b   1.000
_cell.length_c   1.000
_cell.angle_alpha   90.00
_cell.angle_beta   90.00
_cell.angle_gamma   90.00
#
_symmetry.space_group_name_H-M   'P 1'
#
loop_
_entity.id
_entity.type
_entity.pdbx_description
1 polymer ?
#
loop_
_entity_poly.entity_id
_entity_poly.type
_entity_poly.pdbx_seq_one_letter_code
_entity_poly.pdbx_strand_id
1 'polypeptide(L)'
;EEVKQMKKRLEETGKKGSGWVVLDPACNILENKKHFRENKAQLSKADSILVLACGNGVQAVSESIDKIVYPGVNTLFLGDIIRFGQFEERCQLCGECLLDKTGGICPISRCSKSLLNGPCGGSENGKCEIDPDIDCAWQLIIDRLSKQEQIDRLKEIIPAKDWSTSRDGGPRKLNIREPHHKKVATSKEKKTERDELYALQV
;
A
#
# COMPACT_ATOMS: atom_id res chain seq x y z
N GLU A 1 15.98 -12.50 8.95
CA GLU A 1 17.42 -12.21 9.12
C GLU A 1 17.66 -10.83 9.72
N GLU A 2 17.03 -9.77 9.21
CA GLU A 2 17.20 -8.38 9.68
C GLU A 2 16.99 -8.16 11.19
N VAL A 3 15.96 -8.77 11.79
CA VAL A 3 15.70 -8.64 13.23
C VAL A 3 16.86 -9.18 14.07
N LYS A 4 17.49 -10.28 13.64
CA LYS A 4 18.66 -10.86 14.32
C LYS A 4 19.89 -9.95 14.18
N GLN A 5 20.10 -9.40 12.98
CA GLN A 5 21.18 -8.45 12.72
C GLN A 5 21.01 -7.17 13.56
N MET A 6 19.79 -6.65 13.65
CA MET A 6 19.50 -5.49 14.49
C MET A 6 19.72 -5.81 15.97
N LYS A 7 19.29 -6.98 16.45
CA LYS A 7 19.57 -7.42 17.82
C LYS A 7 21.07 -7.39 18.11
N LYS A 8 21.89 -7.96 17.22
CA LYS A 8 23.36 -7.95 17.38
C LYS A 8 23.91 -6.53 17.44
N ARG A 9 23.47 -5.63 16.55
CA ARG A 9 23.85 -4.20 16.56
C ARG A 9 23.49 -3.50 17.87
N LEU A 10 22.33 -3.81 18.45
CA LEU A 10 21.93 -3.23 19.73
C LEU A 10 22.81 -3.74 20.89
N GLU A 11 23.16 -5.03 20.87
CA GLU A 11 24.05 -5.66 21.86
C GLU A 11 25.46 -5.05 21.82
N GLU A 12 25.97 -4.72 20.64
CA GLU A 12 27.24 -3.99 20.46
C GLU A 12 27.21 -2.59 21.09
N THR A 13 26.03 -1.97 21.23
CA THR A 13 25.86 -0.69 21.94
C THR A 13 25.66 -0.83 23.45
N GLY A 14 25.80 -2.05 24.01
CA GLY A 14 25.62 -2.34 25.43
C GLY A 14 24.17 -2.56 25.86
N LYS A 15 23.20 -2.59 24.93
CA LYS A 15 21.78 -2.89 25.24
C LYS A 15 21.56 -4.40 25.27
N LYS A 16 20.77 -4.91 26.22
CA LYS A 16 20.45 -6.34 26.33
C LYS A 16 19.15 -6.67 25.61
N GLY A 17 19.18 -7.58 24.62
CA GLY A 17 17.98 -8.06 23.95
C GLY A 17 17.35 -9.25 24.70
N SER A 18 16.14 -9.09 25.25
CA SER A 18 15.43 -10.17 25.94
C SER A 18 14.85 -11.24 25.00
N GLY A 19 14.70 -10.92 23.72
CA GLY A 19 14.13 -11.80 22.70
C GLY A 19 13.97 -11.09 21.36
N TRP A 20 13.45 -11.81 20.37
CA TRP A 20 13.04 -11.26 19.08
C TRP A 20 11.95 -12.14 18.46
N VAL A 21 11.11 -11.56 17.62
CA VAL A 21 10.13 -12.31 16.83
C VAL A 21 9.83 -11.58 15.52
N VAL A 22 9.37 -12.33 14.53
CA VAL A 22 8.81 -11.81 13.28
C VAL A 22 7.31 -12.06 13.32
N LEU A 23 6.53 -10.99 13.18
CA LEU A 23 5.07 -11.04 13.12
C LEU A 23 4.63 -11.08 11.66
N ASP A 24 3.69 -11.94 11.31
CA ASP A 24 3.23 -12.13 9.94
C ASP A 24 1.69 -12.17 9.84
N PRO A 25 1.01 -11.06 9.51
CA PRO A 25 1.55 -9.69 9.39
C PRO A 25 1.59 -8.97 10.74
N ALA A 26 2.47 -7.98 10.88
CA ALA A 26 2.50 -7.13 12.08
C ALA A 26 1.24 -6.27 12.26
N CYS A 27 0.49 -5.98 11.19
CA CYS A 27 -0.73 -5.17 11.22
C CYS A 27 -2.00 -5.96 11.62
N ASN A 28 -1.87 -6.97 12.48
CA ASN A 28 -2.98 -7.72 13.05
C ASN A 28 -2.96 -7.65 14.58
N ILE A 29 -3.76 -6.74 15.15
CA ILE A 29 -3.78 -6.48 16.61
C ILE A 29 -4.18 -7.72 17.43
N LEU A 30 -5.15 -8.50 16.97
CA LEU A 30 -5.64 -9.66 17.73
C LEU A 30 -4.60 -10.77 17.79
N GLU A 31 -3.93 -11.01 16.66
CA GLU A 31 -2.85 -11.98 16.56
C GLU A 31 -1.62 -11.54 17.36
N ASN A 32 -1.23 -10.27 17.27
CA ASN A 32 -0.17 -9.71 18.10
C ASN A 32 -0.45 -9.90 19.59
N LYS A 33 -1.67 -9.58 20.06
CA LYS A 33 -2.07 -9.79 21.47
C LYS A 33 -2.02 -11.26 21.88
N LYS A 34 -2.40 -12.19 21.01
CA LYS A 34 -2.25 -13.63 21.27
C LYS A 34 -0.78 -13.99 21.42
N HIS A 35 0.04 -13.60 20.45
CA HIS A 35 1.47 -13.89 20.44
C HIS A 35 2.20 -13.32 21.67
N PHE A 36 1.86 -12.10 22.08
CA PHE A 36 2.46 -11.47 23.25
C PHE A 36 2.02 -12.11 24.58
N ARG A 37 0.81 -12.66 24.66
CA ARG A 37 0.38 -13.44 25.84
C ARG A 37 1.17 -14.73 25.97
N GLU A 38 1.42 -15.43 24.86
CA GLU A 38 2.21 -16.67 24.82
C GLU A 38 3.67 -16.43 25.18
N ASN A 39 4.21 -15.23 24.90
CA ASN A 39 5.60 -14.86 25.15
C ASN A 39 5.79 -13.89 26.33
N LYS A 40 4.82 -13.83 27.24
CA LYS A 40 4.79 -12.85 28.35
C LYS A 40 6.07 -12.84 29.20
N ALA A 41 6.66 -14.00 29.46
CA ALA A 41 7.86 -14.14 30.28
C ALA A 41 9.13 -13.52 29.66
N GLN A 42 9.23 -13.49 28.33
CA GLN A 42 10.32 -12.82 27.63
C GLN A 42 10.05 -11.32 27.53
N LEU A 43 8.82 -10.95 27.21
CA LEU A 43 8.39 -9.56 27.09
C LEU A 43 8.47 -8.82 28.43
N SER A 44 8.15 -9.46 29.55
CA SER A 44 8.23 -8.83 30.88
C SER A 44 9.65 -8.36 31.24
N LYS A 45 10.68 -8.97 30.64
CA LYS A 45 12.10 -8.59 30.82
C LYS A 45 12.55 -7.42 29.93
N ALA A 46 11.75 -7.05 28.93
CA ALA A 46 12.05 -5.93 28.05
C ALA A 46 11.53 -4.62 28.64
N ASP A 47 12.36 -3.57 28.68
CA ASP A 47 11.90 -2.23 29.07
C ASP A 47 11.12 -1.56 27.93
N SER A 48 11.46 -1.87 26.68
CA SER A 48 10.85 -1.32 25.47
C SER A 48 10.94 -2.31 24.30
N ILE A 49 10.24 -1.99 23.21
CA ILE A 49 10.18 -2.79 21.99
C ILE A 49 10.64 -1.95 20.81
N LEU A 50 11.52 -2.51 19.97
CA LEU A 50 11.90 -1.91 18.69
C LEU A 50 11.17 -2.65 17.56
N VAL A 51 10.46 -1.92 16.70
CA VAL A 51 9.69 -2.51 15.60
C VAL A 51 10.31 -2.13 14.26
N LEU A 52 10.71 -3.15 13.49
CA LEU A 52 11.27 -3.02 12.13
C LEU A 52 10.18 -3.25 11.09
N ALA A 53 9.13 -2.45 11.14
CA ALA A 53 8.00 -2.52 10.20
C ALA A 53 7.59 -1.12 9.77
N CYS A 54 6.67 -1.02 8.81
CA CYS A 54 6.07 0.25 8.44
C CYS A 54 5.26 0.86 9.60
N GLY A 55 4.89 2.14 9.48
CA GLY A 55 4.22 2.89 10.55
C GLY A 55 2.92 2.24 11.03
N ASN A 56 2.19 1.55 10.15
CA ASN A 56 1.00 0.77 10.55
C ASN A 56 1.37 -0.41 11.47
N GLY A 57 2.44 -1.14 11.15
CA GLY A 57 2.94 -2.23 11.99
C GLY A 57 3.40 -1.75 13.36
N VAL A 58 4.08 -0.59 13.43
CA VAL A 58 4.50 0.03 14.70
C VAL A 58 3.28 0.36 15.58
N GLN A 59 2.26 0.99 14.99
CA GLN A 59 1.01 1.30 15.70
C GLN A 59 0.29 0.05 16.19
N ALA A 60 0.14 -0.97 15.33
CA ALA A 60 -0.51 -2.22 15.69
C ALA A 60 0.21 -2.94 16.85
N VAL A 61 1.54 -2.90 16.90
CA VAL A 61 2.32 -3.42 18.04
C VAL A 61 2.10 -2.57 19.28
N SER A 62 2.15 -1.24 19.17
CA SER A 62 1.91 -0.31 20.28
C SER A 62 0.53 -0.47 20.91
N GLU A 63 -0.52 -0.78 20.13
CA GLU A 63 -1.86 -1.04 20.65
C GLU A 63 -2.02 -2.44 21.26
N SER A 64 -1.06 -3.33 20.99
CA SER A 64 -1.12 -4.73 21.40
C SER A 64 -0.38 -5.01 22.71
N ILE A 65 0.41 -4.06 23.22
CA ILE A 65 1.21 -4.25 24.42
C ILE A 65 1.38 -2.95 25.21
N ASP A 66 1.36 -3.08 26.54
CA ASP A 66 1.57 -1.96 27.47
C ASP A 66 3.07 -1.76 27.76
N LYS A 67 3.81 -1.36 26.72
CA LYS A 67 5.25 -1.03 26.78
C LYS A 67 5.58 0.08 25.79
N ILE A 68 6.69 0.77 26.02
CA ILE A 68 7.20 1.76 25.07
C ILE A 68 7.59 1.04 23.77
N VAL A 69 7.04 1.50 22.65
CA VAL A 69 7.34 0.98 21.32
C VAL A 69 8.05 2.05 20.50
N TYR A 70 9.23 1.72 19.98
CA TYR A 70 10.03 2.57 19.12
C TYR A 70 9.97 2.09 17.66
N PRO A 71 9.76 3.00 16.69
CA PRO A 71 9.99 2.68 15.29
C PRO A 71 11.49 2.51 15.04
N GLY A 72 11.89 1.45 14.35
CA GLY A 72 13.27 1.24 13.91
C GLY A 72 13.52 1.61 12.46
N VAL A 73 12.48 1.97 11.71
CA VAL A 73 12.55 2.39 10.31
C VAL A 73 11.55 3.50 10.02
N ASN A 74 11.83 4.31 8.99
CA ASN A 74 10.88 5.29 8.47
C ASN A 74 10.10 4.69 7.29
N THR A 75 8.78 4.89 7.27
CA THR A 75 7.97 4.52 6.11
C THR A 75 8.10 5.60 5.06
N LEU A 76 8.52 5.22 3.84
CA LEU A 76 8.70 6.17 2.74
C LEU A 76 7.49 6.19 1.82
N PHE A 77 7.12 5.03 1.26
CA PHE A 77 6.02 4.89 0.31
C PHE A 77 5.54 3.44 0.22
N LEU A 78 4.38 3.23 -0.41
CA LEU A 78 3.91 1.89 -0.78
C LEU A 78 4.37 1.59 -2.21
N GLY A 79 5.28 0.63 -2.33
CA GLY A 79 5.99 0.38 -3.57
C GLY A 79 6.49 -1.04 -3.71
N ASP A 80 7.12 -1.30 -4.84
CA ASP A 80 7.68 -2.60 -5.20
C ASP A 80 9.20 -2.58 -5.24
N ILE A 81 9.78 -3.75 -5.01
CA ILE A 81 11.19 -4.03 -5.25
C ILE A 81 11.37 -4.25 -6.75
N ILE A 82 12.04 -3.34 -7.43
CA ILE A 82 12.34 -3.48 -8.86
C ILE A 82 13.57 -4.35 -9.03
N ARG A 83 14.58 -4.08 -8.19
CA ARG A 83 15.79 -4.88 -8.01
C ARG A 83 16.22 -4.77 -6.56
N PHE A 84 17.11 -5.65 -6.13
CA PHE A 84 17.68 -5.55 -4.79
C PHE A 84 18.28 -4.14 -4.56
N GLY A 85 17.80 -3.45 -3.52
CA GLY A 85 18.21 -2.07 -3.20
C GLY A 85 17.56 -0.98 -4.06
N GLN A 86 16.67 -1.32 -5.00
CA GLN A 86 15.97 -0.37 -5.87
C GLN A 86 14.46 -0.55 -5.73
N PHE A 87 13.81 0.52 -5.29
CA PHE A 87 12.40 0.51 -4.94
C PHE A 87 11.70 1.65 -5.67
N GLU A 88 10.47 1.40 -6.11
CA GLU A 88 9.65 2.42 -6.75
C GLU A 88 8.28 2.48 -6.11
N GLU A 89 7.74 3.69 -5.97
CA GLU A 89 6.36 3.88 -5.53
C GLU A 89 5.37 3.33 -6.57
N ARG A 90 4.32 2.68 -6.06
CA ARG A 90 3.27 2.03 -6.87
C ARG A 90 1.87 2.45 -6.48
N CYS A 91 1.66 2.91 -5.24
CA CYS A 91 0.31 3.24 -4.77
C CYS A 91 0.32 4.37 -3.73
N GLN A 92 -0.65 5.28 -3.85
CA GLN A 92 -0.90 6.39 -2.92
C GLN A 92 -2.03 6.09 -1.91
N LEU A 93 -2.61 4.89 -1.96
CA LEU A 93 -3.71 4.47 -1.09
C LEU A 93 -4.89 5.45 -1.09
N CYS A 94 -5.29 5.96 -2.27
CA CYS A 94 -6.29 7.01 -2.42
C CYS A 94 -7.75 6.56 -2.27
N GLY A 95 -8.02 5.24 -2.19
CA GLY A 95 -9.36 4.70 -1.93
C GLY A 95 -10.28 4.53 -3.14
N GLU A 96 -9.87 4.97 -4.33
CA GLU A 96 -10.61 4.78 -5.57
C GLU A 96 -9.60 4.35 -6.65
N CYS A 97 -9.64 3.08 -7.05
CA CYS A 97 -8.64 2.52 -7.95
C CYS A 97 -8.95 2.86 -9.41
N LEU A 98 -7.91 3.07 -10.22
CA LEU A 98 -8.00 3.36 -11.66
C LEU A 98 -7.23 2.35 -12.52
N LEU A 99 -6.62 1.34 -11.88
CA LEU A 99 -5.71 0.40 -12.55
C LEU A 99 -6.43 -0.46 -13.58
N ASP A 100 -7.71 -0.71 -13.38
CA ASP A 100 -8.54 -1.37 -14.40
C ASP A 100 -8.53 -0.54 -15.68
N LYS A 101 -8.75 0.79 -15.61
CA LYS A 101 -8.83 1.72 -16.74
C LYS A 101 -7.50 1.96 -17.44
N THR A 102 -6.39 1.93 -16.70
CA THR A 102 -5.07 2.34 -17.19
C THR A 102 -4.10 1.18 -17.42
N GLY A 103 -4.63 -0.03 -17.68
CA GLY A 103 -3.79 -1.19 -17.99
C GLY A 103 -2.83 -1.57 -16.85
N GLY A 104 -3.24 -1.37 -15.60
CA GLY A 104 -2.43 -1.70 -14.42
C GLY A 104 -1.32 -0.70 -14.09
N ILE A 105 -1.31 0.51 -14.68
CA ILE A 105 -0.34 1.57 -14.34
C ILE A 105 -1.06 2.71 -13.66
N CYS A 106 -0.71 3.00 -12.41
CA CYS A 106 -1.39 4.05 -11.64
C CYS A 106 -1.06 5.46 -12.21
N PRO A 107 -2.03 6.19 -12.76
CA PRO A 107 -1.77 7.53 -13.30
C PRO A 107 -1.54 8.57 -12.20
N ILE A 108 -1.87 8.26 -10.95
CA ILE A 108 -1.69 9.15 -9.80
C ILE A 108 -0.27 9.06 -9.25
N SER A 109 0.20 7.85 -8.92
CA SER A 109 1.49 7.65 -8.26
C SER A 109 2.66 7.51 -9.23
N ARG A 110 2.41 7.14 -10.49
CA ARG A 110 3.48 6.95 -11.49
C ARG A 110 3.71 8.17 -12.37
N CYS A 111 2.75 9.09 -12.45
CA CYS A 111 2.90 10.32 -13.19
C CYS A 111 3.36 11.42 -12.24
N SER A 112 4.45 12.12 -12.56
CA SER A 112 4.95 13.26 -11.77
C SER A 112 3.95 14.42 -11.65
N LYS A 113 2.91 14.44 -12.48
CA LYS A 113 1.81 15.41 -12.44
C LYS A 113 0.47 14.84 -11.94
N SER A 114 0.44 13.55 -11.62
CA SER A 114 -0.77 12.83 -11.16
C SER A 114 -1.99 13.02 -12.07
N LEU A 115 -1.80 13.06 -13.39
CA LEU A 115 -2.86 13.36 -14.35
C LEU A 115 -3.75 12.15 -14.63
N LEU A 116 -5.07 12.34 -14.44
CA LEU A 116 -6.11 11.32 -14.69
C LEU A 116 -6.37 11.05 -16.16
N ASN A 117 -6.27 12.07 -17.01
CA ASN A 117 -6.49 11.99 -18.46
C ASN A 117 -5.29 12.64 -19.17
N GLY A 118 -4.22 11.87 -19.36
CA GLY A 118 -3.06 12.30 -20.12
C GLY A 118 -3.16 11.93 -21.60
N PRO A 119 -2.06 12.05 -22.36
CA PRO A 119 -0.76 12.58 -21.95
C PRO A 119 -0.77 14.12 -21.79
N CYS A 120 0.24 14.67 -21.09
CA CYS A 120 0.39 16.12 -20.86
C CYS A 120 1.16 16.89 -21.93
N GLY A 121 1.68 16.20 -22.95
CA GLY A 121 2.44 16.80 -24.04
C GLY A 121 3.94 16.98 -23.80
N GLY A 122 4.43 17.02 -22.55
CA GLY A 122 5.88 17.12 -22.31
C GLY A 122 6.59 15.78 -22.08
N SER A 123 6.01 14.67 -22.56
CA SER A 123 6.81 13.44 -22.65
C SER A 123 7.67 13.47 -23.91
N GLU A 124 8.94 13.10 -23.80
CA GLU A 124 9.84 12.94 -24.94
C GLU A 124 10.50 11.56 -24.88
N ASN A 125 10.50 10.82 -26.00
CA ASN A 125 11.09 9.48 -26.11
C ASN A 125 10.66 8.51 -24.98
N GLY A 126 9.40 8.62 -24.53
CA GLY A 126 8.82 7.81 -23.45
C GLY A 126 9.27 8.20 -22.04
N LYS A 127 10.02 9.29 -21.87
CA LYS A 127 10.47 9.83 -20.59
C LYS A 127 9.65 11.05 -20.18
N CYS A 128 9.67 11.38 -18.88
CA CYS A 128 8.99 12.54 -18.32
C CYS A 128 9.85 13.80 -18.46
N GLU A 129 9.25 14.97 -18.76
CA GLU A 129 9.98 16.25 -18.78
C GLU A 129 10.64 16.64 -17.44
N ILE A 130 10.14 16.11 -16.32
CA ILE A 130 10.67 16.47 -15.00
C ILE A 130 12.06 15.87 -14.80
N ASP A 131 12.30 14.69 -15.37
CA ASP A 131 13.57 13.97 -15.27
C ASP A 131 13.64 12.88 -16.36
N PRO A 132 14.70 12.86 -17.21
CA PRO A 132 14.88 11.84 -18.25
C PRO A 132 15.04 10.41 -17.70
N ASP A 133 15.36 10.23 -16.42
CA ASP A 133 15.41 8.91 -15.79
C ASP A 133 14.01 8.38 -15.44
N ILE A 134 13.00 9.25 -15.37
CA ILE A 134 11.62 8.87 -15.05
C ILE A 134 10.87 8.46 -16.31
N ASP A 135 10.42 7.20 -16.35
CA ASP A 135 9.51 6.74 -17.39
C ASP A 135 8.18 7.48 -17.34
N CYS A 136 7.69 7.94 -18.49
CA CYS A 136 6.39 8.58 -18.59
C CYS A 136 5.29 7.55 -18.36
N ALA A 137 4.55 7.68 -17.25
CA ALA A 137 3.42 6.80 -16.94
C ALA A 137 2.41 6.69 -18.09
N TRP A 138 2.12 7.79 -18.79
CA TRP A 138 1.15 7.79 -19.90
C TRP A 138 1.68 7.11 -21.15
N GLN A 139 2.99 7.19 -21.43
CA GLN A 139 3.57 6.38 -22.50
C GLN A 139 3.42 4.89 -22.16
N LEU A 140 3.76 4.51 -20.92
CA LEU A 140 3.63 3.11 -20.47
C LEU A 140 2.17 2.61 -20.54
N ILE A 141 1.19 3.45 -20.20
CA ILE A 141 -0.25 3.13 -20.29
C ILE A 141 -0.64 2.89 -21.75
N ILE A 142 -0.30 3.82 -22.65
CA ILE A 142 -0.61 3.74 -24.08
C ILE A 142 0.03 2.50 -24.70
N ASP A 143 1.31 2.26 -24.44
CA ASP A 143 2.05 1.10 -24.98
C ASP A 143 1.41 -0.21 -24.53
N ARG A 144 1.02 -0.29 -23.25
CA ARG A 144 0.42 -1.50 -22.69
C ARG A 144 -0.97 -1.76 -23.23
N LEU A 145 -1.83 -0.74 -23.26
CA LEU A 145 -3.18 -0.88 -23.79
C LEU A 145 -3.17 -1.14 -25.30
N SER A 146 -2.23 -0.56 -26.05
CA SER A 146 -2.07 -0.85 -27.48
C SER A 146 -1.67 -2.31 -27.71
N LYS A 147 -0.73 -2.84 -26.92
CA LYS A 147 -0.35 -4.27 -26.96
C LYS A 147 -1.49 -5.21 -26.57
N GLN A 148 -2.44 -4.73 -25.78
CA GLN A 148 -3.64 -5.46 -25.37
C GLN A 148 -4.83 -5.24 -26.32
N GLU A 149 -4.66 -4.48 -27.41
CA GLU A 149 -5.74 -4.11 -28.33
C GLU A 149 -6.90 -3.38 -27.64
N GLN A 150 -6.60 -2.65 -26.56
CA GLN A 150 -7.55 -1.97 -25.68
C GLN A 150 -7.37 -0.45 -25.65
N ILE A 151 -6.68 0.12 -26.65
CA ILE A 151 -6.36 1.55 -26.66
C ILE A 151 -7.61 2.44 -26.67
N ASP A 152 -8.71 1.96 -27.23
CA ASP A 152 -9.98 2.67 -27.28
C ASP A 152 -10.56 3.00 -25.90
N ARG A 153 -10.15 2.30 -24.84
CA ARG A 153 -10.53 2.59 -23.46
C ARG A 153 -10.10 3.99 -23.02
N LEU A 154 -9.03 4.52 -23.61
CA LEU A 154 -8.55 5.88 -23.32
C LEU A 154 -9.44 6.98 -23.89
N LYS A 155 -10.44 6.63 -24.73
CA LYS A 155 -11.47 7.58 -25.19
C LYS A 155 -12.47 7.90 -24.09
N GLU A 156 -12.59 7.06 -23.07
CA GLU A 156 -13.42 7.34 -21.91
C GLU A 156 -12.76 8.39 -21.02
N ILE A 157 -13.45 9.50 -20.79
CA ILE A 157 -12.97 10.54 -19.87
C ILE A 157 -13.14 10.06 -18.43
N ILE A 158 -12.04 9.95 -17.70
CA ILE A 158 -12.05 9.69 -16.26
C ILE A 158 -12.50 10.97 -15.56
N PRO A 159 -13.60 10.95 -14.77
CA PRO A 159 -14.07 12.14 -14.06
C PRO A 159 -13.05 12.59 -13.01
N ALA A 160 -13.25 13.81 -12.50
CA ALA A 160 -12.47 14.30 -11.37
C ALA A 160 -12.59 13.31 -10.19
N LYS A 161 -11.43 12.97 -9.63
CA LYS A 161 -11.30 11.99 -8.57
C LYS A 161 -11.98 12.45 -7.27
N ASP A 162 -12.68 11.54 -6.58
CA ASP A 162 -13.17 11.82 -5.23
C ASP A 162 -12.05 11.63 -4.20
N TRP A 163 -11.46 12.73 -3.76
CA TRP A 163 -10.41 12.72 -2.74
C TRP A 163 -10.96 12.62 -1.31
N SER A 164 -12.28 12.66 -1.10
CA SER A 164 -12.86 12.49 0.24
C SER A 164 -12.60 11.08 0.81
N THR A 165 -12.32 10.10 -0.05
CA THR A 165 -11.91 8.74 0.34
C THR A 165 -10.39 8.56 0.48
N SER A 166 -9.62 9.62 0.22
CA SER A 166 -8.16 9.64 0.36
C SER A 166 -7.74 9.95 1.80
N ARG A 167 -6.42 10.10 2.03
CA ARG A 167 -5.86 10.57 3.30
C ARG A 167 -6.43 11.93 3.73
N ASP A 168 -6.75 12.79 2.76
CA ASP A 168 -7.13 14.20 3.01
C ASP A 168 -8.57 14.32 3.54
N GLY A 169 -9.40 13.27 3.40
CA GLY A 169 -10.73 13.17 4.00
C GLY A 169 -10.75 12.77 5.48
N GLY A 170 -9.58 12.54 6.09
CA GLY A 170 -9.43 12.13 7.49
C GLY A 170 -9.28 10.61 7.68
N PRO A 171 -9.20 10.13 8.95
CA PRO A 171 -9.01 8.71 9.24
C PRO A 171 -10.15 7.83 8.72
N ARG A 172 -9.80 6.84 7.91
CA ARG A 172 -10.76 5.96 7.21
C ARG A 172 -11.04 4.70 8.02
N LYS A 173 -12.29 4.24 7.98
CA LYS A 173 -12.73 2.97 8.59
C LYS A 173 -13.64 2.23 7.63
N LEU A 174 -13.44 0.92 7.49
CA LEU A 174 -14.29 0.02 6.72
C LEU A 174 -14.73 -1.13 7.62
N ASN A 175 -16.04 -1.23 7.86
CA ASN A 175 -16.64 -2.38 8.52
C ASN A 175 -17.50 -3.14 7.50
N ILE A 176 -17.03 -4.30 7.05
CA ILE A 176 -17.77 -5.14 6.07
C ILE A 176 -19.02 -5.80 6.65
N ARG A 177 -19.17 -5.83 7.99
CA ARG A 177 -20.38 -6.34 8.65
C ARG A 177 -21.51 -5.31 8.65
N GLU A 178 -21.18 -4.05 8.42
CA GLU A 178 -22.15 -2.99 8.23
C GLU A 178 -22.40 -2.82 6.73
N PRO A 179 -23.67 -2.76 6.27
CA PRO A 179 -23.97 -2.60 4.86
C PRO A 179 -23.46 -1.25 4.34
N HIS A 180 -22.40 -1.27 3.52
CA HIS A 180 -21.88 -0.11 2.77
C HIS A 180 -22.74 0.15 1.52
N HIS A 181 -24.03 0.39 1.69
CA HIS A 181 -24.85 0.91 0.60
C HIS A 181 -25.03 2.41 0.77
N LYS A 182 -24.05 3.20 0.33
CA LYS A 182 -24.41 4.47 -0.31
C LYS A 182 -25.27 4.06 -1.51
N LYS A 183 -26.55 4.42 -1.51
CA LYS A 183 -27.44 4.21 -2.66
C LYS A 183 -26.79 4.87 -3.87
N VAL A 184 -26.06 4.09 -4.67
CA VAL A 184 -25.83 4.46 -6.07
C VAL A 184 -27.22 4.45 -6.67
N ALA A 185 -27.71 5.61 -7.11
CA ALA A 185 -28.94 5.70 -7.87
C ALA A 185 -28.70 5.01 -9.21
N THR A 186 -28.90 3.70 -9.27
CA THR A 186 -28.98 2.96 -10.52
C THR A 186 -30.36 2.38 -10.68
N SER A 187 -30.92 2.69 -11.84
CA SER A 187 -32.05 2.03 -12.46
C SER A 187 -32.02 0.52 -12.21
N LYS A 188 -33.17 0.00 -11.80
CA LYS A 188 -33.56 -1.41 -11.70
C LYS A 188 -32.65 -2.36 -12.47
N GLU A 189 -31.98 -3.28 -11.77
CA GLU A 189 -31.79 -4.66 -12.25
C GLU A 189 -31.42 -5.62 -11.11
N LYS A 190 -31.76 -6.89 -11.34
CA LYS A 190 -32.04 -7.95 -10.35
C LYS A 190 -30.79 -8.59 -9.75
N LYS A 191 -30.94 -9.03 -8.48
CA LYS A 191 -30.02 -9.87 -7.71
C LYS A 191 -29.67 -11.20 -8.41
N THR A 192 -28.39 -11.56 -8.34
CA THR A 192 -27.95 -12.96 -8.21
C THR A 192 -26.61 -13.04 -7.46
N GLU A 193 -26.50 -14.03 -6.57
CA GLU A 193 -25.41 -14.28 -5.62
C GLU A 193 -24.18 -15.00 -6.22
N ARG A 194 -23.03 -14.82 -5.55
CA ARG A 194 -21.85 -15.71 -5.34
C ARG A 194 -20.52 -15.10 -5.80
N ASP A 195 -19.73 -14.67 -4.82
CA ASP A 195 -18.31 -14.34 -5.00
C ASP A 195 -17.49 -15.64 -4.94
N GLU A 196 -17.32 -16.27 -6.09
CA GLU A 196 -16.22 -17.20 -6.36
C GLU A 196 -15.13 -16.45 -7.14
N LEU A 197 -13.86 -16.79 -6.90
CA LEU A 197 -12.70 -16.17 -7.54
C LEU A 197 -12.74 -16.46 -9.05
N TYR A 198 -13.18 -15.50 -9.87
CA TYR A 198 -13.17 -15.66 -11.32
C TYR A 198 -11.80 -15.31 -11.89
N ALA A 199 -11.09 -16.33 -12.39
CA ALA A 199 -10.17 -16.13 -13.51
C ALA A 199 -11.05 -15.84 -14.74
N LEU A 200 -11.13 -14.57 -15.13
CA LEU A 200 -11.82 -14.18 -16.36
C LEU A 200 -10.97 -14.64 -17.55
N GLN A 201 -11.42 -15.65 -18.27
CA GLN A 201 -11.04 -15.83 -19.67
C GLN A 201 -11.87 -14.83 -20.48
N VAL A 202 -11.19 -13.89 -21.14
CA VAL A 202 -11.79 -13.01 -22.16
C VAL A 202 -11.78 -13.75 -23.48
#